data_AF-A0A8C2RAD0-F1
#
_entry.id   AF-A0A8C2RAD0-F1
#
_cell.length_a   1.000
_cell.length_b   1.000
_cell.length_c   1.000
_cell.angle_alpha   90.00
_cell.angle_beta   90.00
_cell.angle_gamma   90.00
#
_symmetry.space_group_name_H-M   'P 1'
#
loop_
_entity.id
_entity.type
_entity.pdbx_description
1 polymer ?
#
loop_
_entity_poly.entity_id
_entity_poly.type
_entity_poly.pdbx_seq_one_letter_code
_entity_poly.pdbx_strand_id
1 'polypeptide(L)'
;MGSKKLRRVGLSQELCDRLNRHQIVTCQDFLCLSPLELMKMTGLSYQAVHELLCVVSRACAPQMQTAYEIKTQRCAAHSSAFLSTTLPALDEALHGGVACGSLTEILLLCHLHVSQISPSNLYIIILLFSALLTMPKPLTVWIT
;
A
#
# COMPACT_ATOMS: atom_id res chain seq x y z
N MET A 1 -10.18 5.28 -1.22
CA MET A 1 -11.38 5.95 -0.64
C MET A 1 -11.21 6.39 0.82
N GLY A 2 -10.18 5.92 1.55
CA GLY A 2 -9.97 6.31 2.96
C GLY A 2 -9.55 7.76 3.21
N SER A 3 -9.06 8.47 2.20
CA SER A 3 -8.63 9.88 2.31
C SER A 3 -9.77 10.90 2.47
N LYS A 4 -11.04 10.45 2.46
CA LYS A 4 -12.20 11.32 2.68
C LYS A 4 -12.11 11.94 4.09
N LYS A 5 -12.28 13.25 4.18
CA LYS A 5 -12.31 13.96 5.48
C LYS A 5 -13.56 13.56 6.27
N LEU A 6 -13.40 13.33 7.57
CA LEU A 6 -14.48 12.90 8.48
C LEU A 6 -15.67 13.86 8.51
N ARG A 7 -15.41 15.18 8.38
CA ARG A 7 -16.47 16.20 8.30
C ARG A 7 -17.47 15.98 7.15
N ARG A 8 -17.07 15.26 6.09
CA ARG A 8 -17.92 14.96 4.92
C ARG A 8 -18.75 13.69 5.07
N VAL A 9 -18.66 13.00 6.22
CA VAL A 9 -19.31 11.72 6.47
C VAL A 9 -20.59 11.87 7.32
N GLY A 10 -20.93 13.10 7.74
CA GLY A 10 -22.13 13.38 8.53
C GLY A 10 -21.93 13.17 10.03
N LEU A 11 -20.67 13.22 10.50
CA LEU A 11 -20.37 13.24 11.94
C LEU A 11 -20.68 14.62 12.53
N SER A 12 -21.10 14.65 13.80
CA SER A 12 -21.31 15.91 14.51
C SER A 12 -20.01 16.73 14.57
N GLN A 13 -20.13 18.05 14.48
CA GLN A 13 -18.98 18.96 14.50
C GLN A 13 -18.12 18.80 15.77
N GLU A 14 -18.75 18.60 16.93
CA GLU A 14 -18.03 18.37 18.20
C GLU A 14 -17.14 17.12 18.15
N LEU A 15 -17.68 15.99 17.69
CA LEU A 15 -16.90 14.76 17.52
C LEU A 15 -15.76 14.94 16.52
N CYS A 16 -16.00 15.64 15.40
CA CYS A 16 -14.94 15.95 14.44
C CYS A 16 -13.83 16.78 15.07
N ASP A 17 -14.16 17.77 15.90
CA ASP A 17 -13.16 18.63 16.52
C ASP A 17 -12.37 17.90 17.60
N ARG A 18 -13.01 16.98 18.34
CA ARG A 18 -12.31 16.09 19.28
C ARG A 18 -11.34 15.15 18.57
N LEU A 19 -11.78 14.48 17.51
CA LEU A 19 -10.94 13.60 16.70
C LEU A 19 -9.76 14.34 16.07
N ASN A 20 -9.99 15.58 15.60
CA ASN A 20 -8.95 16.42 15.01
C ASN A 20 -7.84 16.79 16.01
N ARG A 21 -8.16 16.99 17.30
CA ARG A 21 -7.13 17.21 18.36
C ARG A 21 -6.17 16.02 18.50
N HIS A 22 -6.61 14.82 18.11
CA HIS A 22 -5.81 13.60 18.10
C HIS A 22 -5.23 13.28 16.72
N GLN A 23 -5.23 14.24 15.78
CA GLN A 23 -4.77 14.08 14.40
C GLN A 23 -5.55 13.04 13.58
N ILE A 24 -6.79 12.74 13.98
CA ILE A 24 -7.68 11.84 13.25
C ILE A 24 -8.54 12.71 12.33
N VAL A 25 -8.11 12.85 11.07
CA VAL A 25 -8.71 13.82 10.12
C VAL A 25 -9.46 13.12 9.00
N THR A 26 -8.96 11.96 8.57
CA THR A 26 -9.51 11.17 7.48
C THR A 26 -10.25 9.94 8.00
N CYS A 27 -11.09 9.37 7.13
CA CYS A 27 -11.75 8.11 7.43
C CYS A 27 -10.76 6.95 7.57
N GLN A 28 -9.62 7.01 6.87
CA GLN A 28 -8.55 6.04 7.05
C GLN A 28 -7.98 6.10 8.46
N ASP A 29 -7.61 7.30 8.94
CA ASP A 29 -7.07 7.48 10.29
C ASP A 29 -8.06 6.93 11.34
N PHE A 30 -9.35 7.18 11.14
CA PHE A 30 -10.41 6.70 12.03
C PHE A 30 -10.57 5.18 11.99
N LEU A 31 -10.62 4.58 10.80
CA LEU A 31 -10.85 3.14 10.61
C LEU A 31 -9.62 2.29 10.96
N CYS A 32 -8.43 2.88 11.05
CA CYS A 32 -7.22 2.23 11.54
C CYS A 32 -7.17 2.10 13.07
N LEU A 33 -8.05 2.78 13.80
CA LEU A 33 -8.12 2.72 15.26
C LEU A 33 -9.01 1.58 15.73
N SER A 34 -8.61 0.97 16.85
CA SER A 34 -9.46 0.02 17.55
C SER A 34 -10.66 0.70 18.21
N PRO A 35 -11.76 -0.03 18.46
CA PRO A 35 -12.92 0.52 19.18
C PRO A 35 -12.54 1.11 20.55
N LEU A 36 -11.59 0.53 21.27
CA LEU A 36 -11.16 1.02 22.58
C LEU A 36 -10.41 2.35 22.49
N GLU A 37 -9.55 2.53 21.48
CA GLU A 37 -8.89 3.81 21.24
C GLU A 37 -9.92 4.89 20.89
N LEU A 38 -10.89 4.55 20.04
CA LEU A 38 -11.97 5.46 19.70
C LEU A 38 -12.81 5.82 20.93
N MET A 39 -13.13 4.87 21.81
CA MET A 39 -13.80 5.15 23.09
C MET A 39 -12.98 6.10 23.96
N LYS A 40 -11.66 5.90 24.06
CA LYS A 40 -10.76 6.77 24.85
C LYS A 40 -10.73 8.21 24.31
N MET A 41 -10.67 8.39 22.98
CA MET A 41 -10.61 9.71 22.37
C MET A 41 -11.96 10.42 22.31
N THR A 42 -13.05 9.66 22.09
CA THR A 42 -14.42 10.18 21.92
C THR A 42 -15.26 10.13 23.20
N GLY A 43 -14.81 9.47 24.27
CA GLY A 43 -15.56 9.33 25.52
C GLY A 43 -16.94 8.69 25.35
N LEU A 44 -17.18 8.03 24.22
CA LEU A 44 -18.44 7.40 23.89
C LEU A 44 -18.52 5.98 24.45
N SER A 45 -19.73 5.46 24.59
CA SER A 45 -19.95 4.05 24.90
C SER A 45 -19.50 3.16 23.73
N TYR A 46 -19.23 1.90 24.03
CA TYR A 46 -18.86 0.91 23.01
C TYR A 46 -19.90 0.82 21.88
N GLN A 47 -21.19 0.82 22.21
CA GLN A 47 -22.27 0.78 21.23
C GLN A 47 -22.26 2.01 20.30
N ALA A 48 -22.12 3.22 20.86
CA ALA A 48 -22.07 4.44 20.06
C ALA A 48 -20.83 4.48 19.14
N VAL A 49 -19.68 3.97 19.61
CA VAL A 49 -18.48 3.82 18.77
C VAL A 49 -18.71 2.82 17.63
N HIS A 50 -19.39 1.71 17.90
CA HIS A 50 -19.69 0.72 16.87
C HIS A 50 -20.65 1.26 15.80
N GLU A 51 -21.66 2.04 16.19
CA GLU A 51 -22.54 2.74 15.25
C GLU A 51 -21.78 3.74 14.39
N LEU A 52 -20.85 4.51 14.99
CA LEU A 52 -19.95 5.41 14.27
C LEU A 52 -19.07 4.69 13.26
N LEU A 53 -18.46 3.57 13.66
CA LEU A 53 -17.67 2.71 12.76
C LEU A 53 -18.51 2.26 11.57
N CYS A 54 -19.76 1.88 11.78
CA CYS A 54 -20.66 1.48 10.70
C CYS A 54 -20.96 2.65 9.74
N VAL A 55 -21.24 3.85 10.27
CA VAL A 55 -21.47 5.07 9.47
C VAL A 55 -20.23 5.41 8.63
N VAL A 56 -19.05 5.45 9.25
CA VAL A 56 -17.80 5.80 8.57
C VAL A 56 -17.42 4.74 7.54
N SER A 57 -17.56 3.46 7.88
CA SER A 57 -17.29 2.33 6.97
C SER A 57 -18.17 2.40 5.72
N ARG A 58 -19.49 2.54 5.87
CA ARG A 58 -20.41 2.65 4.72
C ARG A 58 -20.09 3.84 3.83
N ALA A 59 -19.68 4.97 4.41
CA ALA A 59 -19.33 6.17 3.65
C ALA A 59 -18.02 6.03 2.84
N CYS A 60 -17.20 5.03 3.16
CA CYS A 60 -15.90 4.77 2.53
C CYS A 60 -15.88 3.48 1.69
N ALA A 61 -16.88 2.63 1.86
CA ALA A 61 -17.01 1.39 1.11
C ALA A 61 -17.03 1.71 -0.40
N PRO A 62 -16.15 1.07 -1.19
CA PRO A 62 -16.24 1.18 -2.63
C PRO A 62 -17.55 0.54 -3.11
N GLN A 63 -18.00 0.92 -4.31
CA GLN A 63 -19.09 0.19 -4.95
C GLN A 63 -18.70 -1.27 -5.11
N MET A 64 -19.69 -2.17 -4.97
CA MET A 64 -19.47 -3.59 -5.22
C MET A 64 -18.97 -3.76 -6.65
N GLN A 65 -17.82 -4.40 -6.81
CA GLN A 65 -17.24 -4.74 -8.10
C GLN A 65 -16.88 -6.22 -8.10
N THR A 66 -17.14 -6.88 -9.22
CA THR A 66 -16.77 -8.28 -9.38
C THR A 66 -15.27 -8.41 -9.65
N ALA A 67 -14.70 -9.57 -9.32
CA ALA A 67 -13.30 -9.86 -9.66
C ALA A 67 -13.04 -9.75 -11.17
N TYR A 68 -14.04 -10.10 -11.99
CA TYR A 68 -13.97 -9.98 -13.45
C TYR A 68 -13.90 -8.52 -13.90
N GLU A 69 -14.77 -7.65 -13.39
CA GLU A 69 -14.74 -6.21 -13.71
C GLU A 69 -13.42 -5.56 -13.33
N ILE A 70 -12.89 -5.89 -12.14
CA ILE A 70 -11.59 -5.37 -11.68
C ILE A 70 -10.47 -5.82 -12.62
N LYS A 71 -10.47 -7.09 -13.07
CA LYS A 71 -9.48 -7.59 -14.03
C LYS A 71 -9.58 -6.86 -15.37
N THR A 72 -10.77 -6.74 -15.93
CA THR A 72 -11.01 -6.07 -17.21
C THR A 72 -10.60 -4.59 -17.15
N GLN A 73 -10.94 -3.88 -16.08
CA GLN A 73 -10.57 -2.48 -15.89
C GLN A 73 -9.05 -2.30 -15.76
N ARG A 74 -8.36 -3.19 -15.06
CA ARG A 74 -6.89 -3.18 -14.97
C ARG A 74 -6.22 -3.45 -16.31
N CYS A 75 -6.75 -4.37 -17.11
CA CYS A 75 -6.25 -4.64 -18.45
C CYS A 75 -6.52 -3.50 -19.45
N ALA A 76 -7.61 -2.75 -19.26
CA ALA A 76 -7.98 -1.63 -20.13
C ALA A 76 -7.29 -0.30 -19.77
N ALA A 77 -6.70 -0.19 -18.57
CA ALA A 77 -6.01 1.02 -18.14
C ALA A 77 -4.73 1.25 -18.96
N HIS A 78 -4.55 2.48 -19.46
CA HIS A 78 -3.36 2.87 -20.24
C HIS A 78 -2.07 2.98 -19.40
N SER A 79 -2.16 2.87 -18.07
CA SER A 79 -1.01 2.82 -17.18
C SER A 79 -0.43 1.41 -17.14
N SER A 80 0.89 1.28 -17.31
CA SER A 80 1.54 -0.02 -17.15
C SER A 80 1.32 -0.57 -15.74
N ALA A 81 0.83 -1.81 -15.67
CA ALA A 81 0.72 -2.55 -14.41
C ALA A 81 2.10 -2.91 -13.83
N PHE A 82 3.17 -2.80 -14.63
CA PHE A 82 4.52 -3.21 -14.29
C PHE A 82 5.57 -2.17 -14.69
N LEU A 83 6.66 -2.08 -13.93
CA LEU A 83 7.86 -1.34 -14.27
C LEU A 83 8.92 -2.33 -14.80
N SER A 84 9.30 -2.20 -16.07
CA SER A 84 10.35 -3.03 -16.65
C SER A 84 11.68 -2.80 -15.93
N THR A 85 12.40 -3.90 -15.66
CA THR A 85 13.69 -3.91 -14.97
C THR A 85 14.87 -3.73 -15.92
N THR A 86 14.63 -3.53 -17.22
CA THR A 86 15.63 -3.50 -18.31
C THR A 86 16.39 -4.82 -18.52
N LEU A 87 16.05 -5.86 -17.75
CA LEU A 87 16.62 -7.21 -17.83
C LEU A 87 15.54 -8.18 -18.34
N PRO A 88 15.56 -8.59 -19.63
CA PRO A 88 14.47 -9.37 -20.22
C PRO A 88 14.13 -10.67 -19.49
N ALA A 89 15.15 -11.42 -19.04
CA ALA A 89 14.95 -12.67 -18.30
C ALA A 89 14.30 -12.44 -16.92
N LEU A 90 14.58 -11.32 -16.29
CA LEU A 90 13.97 -10.94 -15.01
C LEU A 90 12.54 -10.44 -15.22
N ASP A 91 12.31 -9.64 -16.27
CA ASP A 91 10.97 -9.19 -16.65
C ASP A 91 10.07 -10.37 -17.03
N GLU A 92 10.60 -11.38 -17.72
CA GLU A 92 9.87 -12.61 -18.02
C GLU A 92 9.50 -13.38 -16.74
N ALA A 93 10.46 -13.57 -15.83
CA ALA A 93 10.22 -14.22 -14.54
C ALA A 93 9.20 -13.45 -13.67
N LEU A 94 9.14 -12.13 -13.79
CA LEU A 94 8.19 -11.26 -13.11
C LEU A 94 6.90 -10.99 -13.92
N HIS A 95 6.72 -11.65 -15.06
CA HIS A 95 5.56 -11.50 -15.96
C HIS A 95 5.32 -10.05 -16.45
N GLY A 96 6.38 -9.32 -16.75
CA GLY A 96 6.36 -7.95 -17.29
C GLY A 96 7.15 -6.92 -16.48
N GLY A 97 7.75 -7.31 -15.36
CA GLY A 97 8.56 -6.46 -14.49
C GLY A 97 7.98 -6.29 -13.08
N VAL A 98 8.38 -5.25 -12.36
CA VAL A 98 7.94 -5.02 -10.96
C VAL A 98 6.52 -4.46 -10.93
N ALA A 99 5.60 -5.12 -10.22
CA ALA A 99 4.20 -4.70 -10.16
C ALA A 99 4.03 -3.32 -9.47
N CYS A 100 3.29 -2.42 -10.13
CA CYS A 100 2.94 -1.10 -9.61
C CYS A 100 1.88 -1.18 -8.49
N GLY A 101 2.05 -0.38 -7.44
CA GLY A 101 1.05 -0.28 -6.35
C GLY A 101 1.12 -1.41 -5.32
N SER A 102 2.12 -2.28 -5.41
CA SER A 102 2.47 -3.29 -4.41
C SER A 102 3.88 -3.05 -3.87
N LEU A 103 4.13 -3.50 -2.64
CA LEU A 103 5.48 -3.56 -2.10
C LEU A 103 6.14 -4.86 -2.62
N THR A 104 7.25 -4.72 -3.33
CA THR A 104 8.05 -5.85 -3.81
C THR A 104 9.33 -5.91 -2.98
N GLU A 105 9.56 -7.02 -2.31
CA GLU A 105 10.76 -7.26 -1.50
C GLU A 105 11.86 -7.89 -2.36
N ILE A 106 13.08 -7.35 -2.29
CA ILE A 106 14.25 -7.88 -3.00
C ILE A 106 15.23 -8.39 -1.95
N LEU A 107 15.33 -9.71 -1.85
CA LEU A 107 16.30 -10.38 -0.99
C LEU A 107 17.55 -10.72 -1.79
N LEU A 108 18.65 -9.98 -1.56
CA LEU A 108 19.98 -10.44 -1.95
C LEU A 108 20.56 -11.28 -0.82
N LEU A 109 20.53 -12.60 -0.98
CA LEU A 109 21.36 -13.47 -0.16
C LEU A 109 22.82 -13.28 -0.60
N CYS A 110 23.58 -12.47 0.14
CA CYS A 110 25.04 -12.40 0.07
C CYS A 110 25.71 -13.68 0.62
N HIS A 111 25.09 -14.84 0.43
CA HIS A 111 25.65 -16.12 0.85
C HIS A 111 26.01 -16.93 -0.38
N LEU A 112 26.97 -16.40 -1.13
CA LEU A 112 27.74 -17.22 -2.02
C LEU A 112 29.17 -17.27 -1.52
N HIS A 113 29.45 -18.40 -0.86
CA HIS A 113 30.75 -19.05 -0.86
C HIS A 113 31.40 -18.78 -2.22
N VAL A 114 32.44 -17.95 -2.24
CA VAL A 114 33.06 -17.38 -3.45
C VAL A 114 33.64 -18.46 -4.40
N SER A 115 33.53 -19.75 -4.07
CA SER A 115 34.17 -20.83 -4.80
C SER A 115 33.33 -21.53 -5.88
N GLN A 116 32.03 -21.20 -6.08
CA GLN A 116 31.18 -21.91 -7.07
C GLN A 116 30.20 -20.99 -7.87
N ILE A 117 30.51 -19.71 -8.04
CA ILE A 117 29.75 -18.86 -8.99
C ILE A 117 30.33 -19.02 -10.40
N SER A 118 29.52 -19.59 -11.29
CA SER A 118 29.72 -19.42 -12.74
C SER A 118 29.64 -17.92 -13.09
N PRO A 119 30.52 -17.38 -13.95
CA PRO A 119 30.60 -15.94 -14.26
C PRO A 119 29.28 -15.31 -14.72
N SER A 120 28.35 -16.10 -15.24
CA SER A 120 27.00 -15.66 -15.61
C SER A 120 26.14 -15.21 -14.42
N ASN A 121 26.26 -15.83 -13.25
CA ASN A 121 25.50 -15.45 -12.05
C ASN A 121 26.05 -14.19 -11.38
N LEU A 122 27.36 -13.95 -11.46
CA LEU A 122 27.97 -12.71 -10.97
C LEU A 122 27.51 -11.50 -11.78
N TYR A 123 27.35 -11.68 -13.10
CA TYR A 123 26.88 -10.65 -14.01
C TYR A 123 25.44 -10.21 -13.70
N ILE A 124 24.57 -11.17 -13.38
CA ILE A 124 23.18 -10.90 -13.00
C ILE A 124 23.11 -10.09 -11.70
N ILE A 125 23.93 -10.40 -10.70
CA ILE A 125 23.99 -9.67 -9.43
C ILE A 125 24.47 -8.22 -9.64
N ILE A 126 25.55 -8.04 -10.43
CA ILE A 126 26.10 -6.72 -10.75
C ILE A 126 25.10 -5.87 -11.56
N LEU A 127 24.37 -6.48 -12.50
CA LEU A 127 23.33 -5.81 -13.28
C LEU A 127 22.12 -5.42 -12.43
N LEU A 128 21.68 -6.28 -11.51
CA LEU A 128 20.60 -5.96 -10.56
C LEU A 128 20.99 -4.80 -9.64
N PHE A 129 22.23 -4.77 -9.17
CA PHE A 129 22.74 -3.69 -8.32
C PHE A 129 22.87 -2.37 -9.10
N SER A 130 23.34 -2.43 -10.35
CA SER A 130 23.43 -1.26 -11.24
C SER A 130 22.03 -0.73 -11.60
N ALA A 131 21.07 -1.61 -11.88
CA ALA A 131 19.68 -1.24 -12.14
C ALA A 131 19.04 -0.56 -10.93
N LEU A 132 19.30 -1.05 -9.71
CA LEU A 132 18.84 -0.41 -8.47
C LEU A 132 19.43 0.99 -8.26
N LEU A 133 20.71 1.18 -8.61
CA LEU A 133 21.41 2.47 -8.49
C LEU A 133 20.99 3.49 -9.56
N THR A 134 20.47 3.02 -10.71
CA THR A 134 20.05 3.88 -11.83
C THR A 134 18.58 4.31 -11.73
N MET A 135 17.82 3.74 -10.78
CA MET A 135 16.46 4.20 -10.50
C MET A 135 16.49 5.64 -9.95
N PRO A 136 15.75 6.59 -10.54
CA PRO A 136 15.65 7.94 -10.00
C PRO A 136 14.99 7.91 -8.62
N LYS A 137 15.74 8.35 -7.60
CA LYS A 137 15.41 8.42 -6.16
C LYS A 137 13.99 8.96 -5.84
N PRO A 138 13.44 8.69 -4.63
CA PRO A 138 13.62 7.54 -3.75
C PRO A 138 12.27 6.85 -3.49
N LEU A 139 12.12 5.58 -3.89
CA LEU A 139 11.24 4.70 -3.12
C LEU A 139 12.05 4.27 -1.89
N THR A 140 11.50 4.51 -0.71
CA THR A 140 12.15 4.24 0.57
C THR A 140 12.36 2.73 0.72
N VAL A 141 13.51 2.25 0.26
CA VAL A 141 14.01 0.90 0.50
C VAL A 141 14.44 0.86 1.97
N TRP A 142 13.55 0.41 2.85
CA TRP A 142 13.92 0.06 4.21
C TRP A 142 14.61 -1.30 4.15
N ILE A 143 15.94 -1.27 4.18
CA ILE A 143 16.75 -2.44 4.50
C ILE A 143 16.62 -2.61 6.01
N THR A 144 16.01 -3.71 6.47
CA THR A 144 16.14 -4.19 7.85
C THR A 144 16.83 -5.54 7.82
#